data_AF-A0A975RSA5-F1
#
_entry.id   AF-A0A975RSA5-F1
#
_cell.length_a   1.000
_cell.length_b   1.000
_cell.length_c   1.000
_cell.angle_alpha   90.00
_cell.angle_beta   90.00
_cell.angle_gamma   90.00
#
_symmetry.space_group_name_H-M   'P 1'
#
loop_
_entity.id
_entity.type
_entity.pdbx_description
1 polymer ?
#
loop_
_entity_poly.entity_id
_entity_poly.type
_entity_poly.pdbx_seq_one_letter_code
_entity_poly.pdbx_strand_id
1 'polypeptide(L)'
;MTAVASIESARAAAGTVPERVGVLLVNLGTPDTADARGVRVYLKEFLSDPRVIEDQGLLWKLILNGIILRVRPARKARDYLKIWNTENNESPLKTITRAQSDKLAAAIADHDHVVVDWAMRYGNPSIASRIEALTAQGCDRLLVVPLYPQYSAATTATVCDEVFRVLASMRAQPTLRITPPYYDDPDYIEALAVSISAHLAGLPFQPERIVASFHGMPQQYVDKGDPYQVQCIATTDALRKRMGLDAGKLLLTFQSRFGTDEWLQPYTDKTMEKLAKEGVRRIAVVTPGFSADCLETLEEIAQENAEIFKHNGGEQFTFIPCLNDSDPGMDVIRQLVLRELQGWI
;
A
#
# COMPACT_ATOMS: atom_id res chain seq x y z
N MET A 1 -51.45 -30.73 -13.22
CA MET A 1 -51.65 -29.27 -13.35
C MET A 1 -50.28 -28.62 -13.38
N THR A 2 -49.81 -28.24 -14.55
CA THR A 2 -48.60 -27.44 -14.75
C THR A 2 -48.97 -25.99 -14.43
N ALA A 3 -48.60 -25.52 -13.24
CA ALA A 3 -48.73 -24.12 -12.89
C ALA A 3 -47.64 -23.35 -13.66
N VAL A 4 -48.01 -22.71 -14.76
CA VAL A 4 -47.16 -21.74 -15.45
C VAL A 4 -47.15 -20.49 -14.57
N ALA A 5 -45.98 -20.10 -14.07
CA ALA A 5 -45.84 -18.86 -13.30
C ALA A 5 -46.28 -17.67 -14.19
N SER A 6 -47.23 -16.87 -13.71
CA SER A 6 -47.67 -15.67 -14.41
C SER A 6 -46.52 -14.66 -14.47
N ILE A 7 -46.10 -14.31 -15.70
CA ILE A 7 -45.03 -13.34 -15.98
C ILE A 7 -45.53 -11.90 -15.73
N GLU A 8 -46.83 -11.67 -15.53
CA GLU A 8 -47.39 -10.32 -15.35
C GLU A 8 -46.99 -9.65 -14.03
N SER A 9 -46.60 -10.43 -13.01
CA SER A 9 -46.01 -9.91 -11.76
C SER A 9 -44.49 -9.89 -11.75
N ALA A 10 -43.83 -10.36 -12.83
CA ALA A 10 -42.39 -10.28 -12.94
C ALA A 10 -42.02 -8.83 -13.25
N ARG A 11 -41.40 -8.16 -12.27
CA ARG A 11 -40.77 -6.87 -12.50
C ARG A 11 -39.81 -7.05 -13.68
N ALA A 12 -40.03 -6.33 -14.78
CA ALA A 12 -39.13 -6.39 -15.93
C ALA A 12 -37.70 -6.19 -15.41
N ALA A 13 -36.77 -7.05 -15.86
CA ALA A 13 -35.35 -6.83 -15.60
C ALA A 13 -35.05 -5.38 -16.01
N ALA A 14 -34.53 -4.58 -15.08
CA ALA A 14 -34.36 -3.15 -15.30
C ALA A 14 -33.61 -2.93 -16.62
N GLY A 15 -34.25 -2.24 -17.57
CA GLY A 15 -33.67 -2.00 -18.88
C GLY A 15 -32.37 -1.23 -18.75
N THR A 16 -31.32 -1.75 -19.42
CA THR A 16 -30.03 -1.14 -19.80
C THR A 16 -29.75 0.25 -19.22
N VAL A 17 -29.64 0.36 -17.90
CA VAL A 17 -28.81 1.41 -17.31
C VAL A 17 -27.38 1.06 -17.75
N PRO A 18 -26.54 2.01 -18.22
CA PRO A 18 -25.13 1.72 -18.40
C PRO A 18 -24.63 1.10 -17.08
N GLU A 19 -24.09 -0.12 -17.16
CA GLU A 19 -23.60 -0.89 -16.02
C GLU A 19 -22.57 -0.02 -15.29
N ARG A 20 -22.97 0.69 -14.23
CA ARG A 20 -22.08 1.63 -13.56
C ARG A 20 -20.96 0.82 -12.93
N VAL A 21 -19.74 1.31 -13.08
CA VAL A 21 -18.55 0.61 -12.61
C VAL A 21 -18.00 1.34 -11.40
N GLY A 22 -17.91 0.65 -10.27
CA GLY A 22 -17.16 1.12 -9.13
C GLY A 22 -15.67 0.80 -9.29
N VAL A 23 -14.79 1.77 -9.09
CA VAL A 23 -13.35 1.56 -8.91
C VAL A 23 -13.02 1.87 -7.47
N LEU A 24 -12.52 0.89 -6.72
CA LEU A 24 -12.17 1.02 -5.31
C LEU A 24 -10.66 0.92 -5.12
N LEU A 25 -10.00 2.05 -4.89
CA LEU A 25 -8.59 2.07 -4.50
C LEU A 25 -8.44 1.64 -3.04
N VAL A 26 -7.57 0.68 -2.75
CA VAL A 26 -7.42 0.15 -1.38
C VAL A 26 -5.97 0.23 -0.94
N ASN A 27 -5.75 0.87 0.21
CA ASN A 27 -4.44 0.92 0.88
C ASN A 27 -4.51 0.26 2.26
N LEU A 28 -3.36 0.09 2.93
CA LEU A 28 -3.26 -0.67 4.19
C LEU A 28 -4.16 -0.12 5.27
N GLY A 29 -4.21 1.20 5.37
CA GLY A 29 -4.89 1.85 6.46
C GLY A 29 -3.99 2.34 7.56
N THR A 30 -4.62 3.06 8.48
CA THR A 30 -3.96 3.98 9.39
C THR A 30 -4.96 4.39 10.48
N PRO A 31 -4.52 4.76 11.69
CA PRO A 31 -5.42 5.26 12.71
C PRO A 31 -6.13 6.56 12.30
N ASP A 32 -7.38 6.71 12.75
CA ASP A 32 -8.15 7.95 12.54
C ASP A 32 -7.62 9.15 13.33
N THR A 33 -6.87 8.90 14.40
CA THR A 33 -6.29 9.93 15.26
C THR A 33 -4.86 9.57 15.66
N ALA A 34 -3.98 10.58 15.74
CA ALA A 34 -2.60 10.44 16.20
C ALA A 34 -2.46 10.32 17.73
N ASP A 35 -3.48 9.78 18.41
CA ASP A 35 -3.48 9.56 19.86
C ASP A 35 -3.44 8.06 20.19
N ALA A 36 -3.14 7.73 21.45
CA ALA A 36 -3.02 6.34 21.86
C ALA A 36 -4.31 5.53 21.65
N ARG A 37 -5.48 6.18 21.68
CA ARG A 37 -6.77 5.52 21.46
C ARG A 37 -6.97 5.14 20.00
N GLY A 38 -6.78 6.06 19.07
CA GLY A 38 -6.89 5.80 17.62
C GLY A 38 -5.91 4.73 17.17
N VAL A 39 -4.64 4.87 17.56
CA VAL A 39 -3.60 3.88 17.27
C VAL A 39 -3.94 2.50 17.85
N ARG A 40 -4.55 2.43 19.04
CA ARG A 40 -4.96 1.15 19.64
C ARG A 40 -6.05 0.46 18.82
N VAL A 41 -7.03 1.20 18.30
CA VAL A 41 -8.10 0.64 17.46
C VAL A 41 -7.49 0.05 16.18
N TYR A 42 -6.68 0.84 15.48
CA TYR A 42 -5.98 0.41 14.27
C TYR A 42 -5.10 -0.81 14.52
N LEU A 43 -4.20 -0.76 15.51
CA LEU A 43 -3.29 -1.87 15.82
C LEU A 43 -4.05 -3.13 16.22
N LYS A 44 -5.19 -3.01 16.90
CA LYS A 44 -5.99 -4.18 17.27
C LYS A 44 -6.54 -4.87 16.03
N GLU A 45 -7.07 -4.11 15.08
CA GLU A 45 -7.59 -4.65 13.83
C GLU A 45 -6.46 -5.29 13.01
N PHE A 46 -5.40 -4.53 12.74
CA PHE A 46 -4.26 -4.96 11.95
C PHE A 46 -3.59 -6.23 12.49
N LEU A 47 -3.28 -6.25 13.79
CA LEU A 47 -2.55 -7.37 14.41
C LEU A 47 -3.44 -8.59 14.76
N SER A 48 -4.76 -8.46 14.59
CA SER A 48 -5.69 -9.59 14.71
C SER A 48 -5.94 -10.28 13.37
N ASP A 49 -5.37 -9.77 12.28
CA ASP A 49 -5.53 -10.37 10.96
C ASP A 49 -4.58 -11.57 10.78
N PRO A 50 -5.10 -12.77 10.47
CA PRO A 50 -4.28 -13.96 10.22
C PRO A 50 -3.35 -13.83 9.01
N ARG A 51 -3.61 -12.90 8.08
CA ARG A 51 -2.70 -12.61 6.96
C ARG A 51 -1.47 -11.81 7.39
N VAL A 52 -1.57 -11.05 8.46
CA VAL A 52 -0.48 -10.23 9.00
C VAL A 52 0.34 -11.04 10.00
N ILE A 53 -0.34 -11.68 10.94
CA ILE A 53 0.27 -12.58 11.93
C ILE A 53 -0.41 -13.94 11.79
N GLU A 54 0.28 -14.91 11.17
CA GLU A 54 -0.32 -16.22 10.88
C GLU A 54 -0.64 -17.03 12.15
N ASP A 55 0.20 -16.93 13.19
CA ASP A 55 -0.10 -17.56 14.48
C ASP A 55 -1.10 -16.72 15.29
N GLN A 56 -2.39 -17.01 15.08
CA GLN A 56 -3.52 -16.43 15.83
C GLN A 56 -3.91 -17.27 17.07
N GLY A 57 -2.96 -18.03 17.64
CA GLY A 57 -3.16 -18.86 18.83
C GLY A 57 -3.54 -18.07 20.11
N LEU A 58 -3.91 -18.80 21.17
CA LEU A 58 -4.31 -18.19 22.45
C LEU A 58 -3.17 -17.36 23.06
N LEU A 59 -1.92 -17.81 22.93
CA LEU A 59 -0.74 -17.09 23.39
C LEU A 59 -0.62 -15.72 22.71
N TRP A 60 -0.77 -15.67 21.38
CA TRP A 60 -0.77 -14.41 20.64
C TRP A 60 -1.88 -13.48 21.12
N LYS A 61 -3.11 -13.97 21.26
CA LYS A 61 -4.24 -13.16 21.75
C LYS A 61 -3.98 -12.57 23.15
N LEU A 62 -3.35 -13.34 24.04
CA LEU A 62 -2.94 -12.86 25.36
C LEU A 62 -1.84 -11.79 25.27
N ILE A 63 -0.82 -11.99 24.44
CA ILE A 63 0.26 -11.02 24.23
C ILE A 63 -0.29 -9.73 23.61
N LEU A 64 -1.11 -9.85 22.57
CA LEU A 64 -1.73 -8.73 21.86
C LEU A 64 -2.56 -7.87 22.81
N ASN A 65 -3.50 -8.48 23.54
CA ASN A 65 -4.43 -7.74 24.40
C ASN A 65 -3.84 -7.36 25.76
N GLY A 66 -2.88 -8.13 26.26
CA GLY A 66 -2.26 -7.95 27.57
C GLY A 66 -1.06 -7.01 27.58
N ILE A 67 -0.22 -7.04 26.53
CA ILE A 67 1.05 -6.29 26.47
C ILE A 67 1.02 -5.30 25.32
N ILE A 68 0.87 -5.77 24.07
CA ILE A 68 1.06 -4.93 22.88
C ILE A 68 0.08 -3.75 22.87
N LEU A 69 -1.23 -4.02 22.96
CA LEU A 69 -2.26 -2.97 22.92
C LEU A 69 -2.26 -2.06 24.16
N ARG A 70 -1.54 -2.42 25.24
CA ARG A 70 -1.39 -1.56 26.43
C ARG A 70 -0.19 -0.61 26.32
N VAL A 71 0.89 -1.03 25.64
CA VAL A 71 2.16 -0.30 25.62
C VAL A 71 2.45 0.36 24.27
N ARG A 72 2.26 -0.37 23.16
CA ARG A 72 2.66 0.07 21.81
C ARG A 72 1.87 1.30 21.31
N PRO A 73 0.56 1.45 21.55
CA PRO A 73 -0.19 2.58 21.00
C PRO A 73 0.34 3.95 21.43
N ALA A 74 0.69 4.14 22.70
CA ALA A 74 1.21 5.41 23.19
C ALA A 74 2.58 5.77 22.60
N ARG A 75 3.39 4.76 22.27
CA ARG A 75 4.68 4.97 21.58
C ARG A 75 4.44 5.35 20.13
N LYS A 76 3.67 4.54 19.41
CA LYS A 76 3.38 4.76 17.98
C LYS A 76 2.57 6.03 17.72
N ALA A 77 1.72 6.46 18.65
CA ALA A 77 1.04 7.75 18.56
C ALA A 77 2.03 8.92 18.46
N ARG A 78 3.17 8.88 19.17
CA ARG A 78 4.20 9.92 19.03
C ARG A 78 4.84 9.90 17.65
N ASP A 79 5.04 8.73 17.08
CA ASP A 79 5.61 8.57 15.74
C ASP A 79 4.63 9.13 14.68
N TYR A 80 3.34 8.81 14.80
CA TYR A 80 2.29 9.40 13.97
C TYR A 80 2.21 10.93 14.10
N LEU A 81 2.36 11.47 15.31
CA LEU A 81 2.35 12.92 15.54
C LEU A 81 3.48 13.65 14.80
N LYS A 82 4.64 13.01 14.59
CA LYS A 82 5.76 13.60 13.85
C LYS A 82 5.44 13.84 12.37
N ILE A 83 4.50 13.07 11.81
CA ILE A 83 4.19 13.06 10.38
C ILE A 83 2.74 13.45 10.07
N TRP A 84 1.95 13.80 11.09
CA TRP A 84 0.51 14.00 10.94
C TRP A 84 0.21 15.19 10.02
N ASN A 85 -0.74 15.03 9.10
CA ASN A 85 -1.24 16.15 8.33
C ASN A 85 -2.22 16.94 9.22
N THR A 86 -1.78 18.09 9.71
CA THR A 86 -2.59 18.94 10.61
C THR A 86 -3.68 19.72 9.89
N GLU A 87 -3.54 19.96 8.58
CA GLU A 87 -4.55 20.68 7.79
C GLU A 87 -5.81 19.83 7.61
N ASN A 88 -5.64 18.57 7.24
CA ASN A 88 -6.74 17.62 7.05
C ASN A 88 -7.05 16.80 8.31
N ASN A 89 -6.20 16.90 9.34
CA ASN A 89 -6.26 16.09 10.56
C ASN A 89 -6.30 14.58 10.28
N GLU A 90 -5.39 14.11 9.42
CA GLU A 90 -5.29 12.72 9.00
C GLU A 90 -3.82 12.30 8.87
N SER A 91 -3.53 11.00 8.85
CA SER A 91 -2.19 10.53 8.48
C SER A 91 -1.91 10.80 6.99
N PRO A 92 -0.64 11.00 6.58
CA PRO A 92 -0.26 11.17 5.18
C PRO A 92 -0.82 10.09 4.25
N LEU A 93 -0.78 8.83 4.66
CA LEU A 93 -1.33 7.70 3.88
C LEU A 93 -2.79 7.92 3.48
N LYS A 94 -3.61 8.41 4.42
CA LYS A 94 -5.03 8.68 4.21
C LYS A 94 -5.25 9.90 3.32
N THR A 95 -4.53 10.98 3.58
CA THR A 95 -4.61 12.19 2.75
C THR A 95 -4.21 11.89 1.30
N ILE A 96 -3.11 11.17 1.09
CA ILE A 96 -2.59 10.84 -0.23
C ILE A 96 -3.52 9.86 -0.95
N THR A 97 -4.01 8.81 -0.28
CA THR A 97 -4.95 7.85 -0.89
C THR A 97 -6.25 8.53 -1.34
N ARG A 98 -6.77 9.46 -0.53
CA ARG A 98 -7.92 10.30 -0.91
C ARG A 98 -7.60 11.15 -2.15
N ALA A 99 -6.46 11.85 -2.14
CA ALA A 99 -6.04 12.67 -3.27
C ALA A 99 -5.83 11.84 -4.55
N GLN A 100 -5.30 10.62 -4.44
CA GLN A 100 -5.17 9.68 -5.56
C GLN A 100 -6.55 9.31 -6.13
N SER A 101 -7.53 9.02 -5.27
CA SER A 101 -8.91 8.75 -5.69
C SER A 101 -9.53 9.96 -6.41
N ASP A 102 -9.41 11.15 -5.83
CA ASP A 102 -10.00 12.38 -6.39
C ASP A 102 -9.36 12.74 -7.74
N LYS A 103 -8.03 12.64 -7.85
CA LYS A 103 -7.30 12.87 -9.11
C LYS A 103 -7.59 11.81 -10.16
N LEU A 104 -7.71 10.54 -9.78
CA LEU A 104 -8.09 9.49 -10.71
C LEU A 104 -9.50 9.75 -11.26
N ALA A 105 -10.46 10.07 -10.39
CA ALA A 105 -11.83 10.41 -10.80
C ALA A 105 -11.85 11.55 -11.82
N ALA A 106 -11.05 12.60 -11.59
CA ALA A 106 -10.91 13.70 -12.53
C ALA A 106 -10.24 13.29 -13.85
N ALA A 107 -9.23 12.43 -13.80
CA ALA A 107 -8.45 11.99 -14.96
C ALA A 107 -9.20 11.04 -15.91
N ILE A 108 -10.27 10.38 -15.44
CA ILE A 108 -11.12 9.48 -16.23
C ILE A 108 -12.56 9.99 -16.34
N ALA A 109 -12.78 11.29 -16.15
CA ALA A 109 -14.10 11.92 -16.13
C ALA A 109 -14.86 11.82 -17.47
N ASP A 110 -14.18 11.46 -18.56
CA ASP A 110 -14.77 11.12 -19.85
C ASP A 110 -15.53 9.78 -19.84
N HIS A 111 -15.30 8.94 -18.83
CA HIS A 111 -16.06 7.72 -18.55
C HIS A 111 -17.13 7.98 -17.47
N ASP A 112 -18.24 8.61 -17.85
CA ASP A 112 -19.31 9.09 -16.95
C ASP A 112 -20.02 8.00 -16.12
N HIS A 113 -19.95 6.74 -16.55
CA HIS A 113 -20.48 5.59 -15.84
C HIS A 113 -19.51 4.97 -14.81
N VAL A 114 -18.28 5.48 -14.70
CA VAL A 114 -17.27 5.02 -13.73
C VAL A 114 -17.31 5.90 -12.47
N VAL A 115 -17.39 5.28 -11.31
CA VAL A 115 -17.35 5.94 -10.00
C VAL A 115 -16.11 5.48 -9.25
N VAL A 116 -15.19 6.40 -8.98
CA VAL A 116 -13.96 6.12 -8.22
C VAL A 116 -14.19 6.42 -6.75
N ASP A 117 -13.72 5.52 -5.89
CA ASP A 117 -13.77 5.63 -4.44
C ASP A 117 -12.51 4.98 -3.84
N TRP A 118 -12.32 5.13 -2.53
CA TRP A 118 -11.16 4.57 -1.84
C TRP A 118 -11.51 4.04 -0.46
N ALA A 119 -10.74 3.04 -0.01
CA ALA A 119 -10.89 2.41 1.28
C ALA A 119 -9.54 2.10 1.93
N MET A 120 -9.59 1.93 3.24
CA MET A 120 -8.51 1.38 4.04
C MET A 120 -8.82 -0.07 4.36
N ARG A 121 -7.82 -0.94 4.24
CA ARG A 121 -7.94 -2.33 4.68
C ARG A 121 -8.19 -2.38 6.18
N TYR A 122 -7.46 -1.58 6.96
CA TYR A 122 -7.62 -1.44 8.41
C TYR A 122 -7.96 0.03 8.76
N GLY A 123 -9.06 0.25 9.47
CA GLY A 123 -9.55 1.59 9.79
C GLY A 123 -10.53 2.16 8.75
N ASN A 124 -10.59 3.49 8.64
CA ASN A 124 -11.65 4.19 7.92
C ASN A 124 -11.16 5.03 6.73
N PRO A 125 -11.97 5.13 5.66
CA PRO A 125 -13.23 4.42 5.43
C PRO A 125 -12.99 2.93 5.16
N SER A 126 -13.86 2.06 5.70
CA SER A 126 -13.69 0.61 5.57
C SER A 126 -14.12 0.12 4.19
N ILE A 127 -13.52 -0.98 3.72
CA ILE A 127 -13.91 -1.65 2.46
C ILE A 127 -15.43 -1.91 2.42
N ALA A 128 -16.00 -2.40 3.53
CA ALA A 128 -17.45 -2.64 3.64
C ALA A 128 -18.28 -1.40 3.34
N SER A 129 -17.99 -0.28 4.03
CA SER A 129 -18.73 0.97 3.85
C SER A 129 -18.66 1.51 2.43
N ARG A 130 -17.55 1.29 1.72
CA ARG A 130 -17.33 1.84 0.39
C ARG A 130 -17.91 0.96 -0.71
N ILE A 131 -17.87 -0.35 -0.55
CA ILE A 131 -18.61 -1.28 -1.43
C ILE A 131 -20.12 -1.03 -1.31
N GLU A 132 -20.65 -0.85 -0.10
CA GLU A 132 -22.06 -0.52 0.12
C GLU A 132 -22.45 0.79 -0.58
N ALA A 133 -21.62 1.82 -0.46
CA ALA A 133 -21.88 3.11 -1.09
C ALA A 133 -21.75 3.10 -2.62
N LEU A 134 -20.80 2.34 -3.19
CA LEU A 134 -20.71 2.13 -4.65
C LEU A 134 -21.93 1.37 -5.16
N THR A 135 -22.35 0.33 -4.46
CA THR A 135 -23.55 -0.46 -4.81
C THR A 135 -24.82 0.40 -4.72
N ALA A 136 -24.93 1.25 -3.69
CA ALA A 136 -26.06 2.19 -3.54
C ALA A 136 -26.13 3.23 -4.67
N GLN A 137 -24.99 3.53 -5.30
CA GLN A 137 -24.92 4.36 -6.51
C GLN A 137 -25.28 3.60 -7.80
N GLY A 138 -25.64 2.32 -7.70
CA GLY A 138 -26.01 1.47 -8.84
C GLY A 138 -24.82 0.79 -9.52
N CYS A 139 -23.64 0.76 -8.88
CA CYS A 139 -22.51 0.03 -9.43
C CYS A 139 -22.73 -1.48 -9.31
N ASP A 140 -22.93 -2.16 -10.44
CA ASP A 140 -23.10 -3.61 -10.55
C ASP A 140 -21.82 -4.32 -11.01
N ARG A 141 -20.79 -3.54 -11.35
CA ARG A 141 -19.41 -3.98 -11.55
C ARG A 141 -18.49 -3.26 -10.56
N LEU A 142 -17.50 -3.98 -10.04
CA LEU A 142 -16.55 -3.47 -9.06
C LEU A 142 -15.14 -3.90 -9.44
N LEU A 143 -14.27 -2.93 -9.70
CA LEU A 143 -12.83 -3.10 -9.83
C LEU A 143 -12.18 -2.71 -8.50
N VAL A 144 -11.56 -3.66 -7.80
CA VAL A 144 -10.76 -3.38 -6.60
C VAL A 144 -9.29 -3.25 -7.00
N VAL A 145 -8.65 -2.18 -6.56
CA VAL A 145 -7.27 -1.83 -6.90
C VAL A 145 -6.45 -1.74 -5.61
N PRO A 146 -5.85 -2.85 -5.15
CA PRO A 146 -4.89 -2.81 -4.04
C PRO A 146 -3.66 -2.01 -4.46
N LEU A 147 -3.35 -0.91 -3.77
CA LEU A 147 -2.26 0.01 -4.09
C LEU A 147 -0.89 -0.49 -3.59
N TYR A 148 -0.63 -1.78 -3.79
CA TYR A 148 0.64 -2.45 -3.50
C TYR A 148 1.24 -2.97 -4.81
N PRO A 149 2.41 -2.48 -5.25
CA PRO A 149 3.01 -2.94 -6.49
C PRO A 149 3.37 -4.44 -6.42
N GLN A 150 3.95 -4.88 -5.30
CA GLN A 150 4.27 -6.28 -5.03
C GLN A 150 3.13 -6.93 -4.24
N TYR A 151 2.70 -8.11 -4.70
CA TYR A 151 1.76 -8.97 -4.00
C TYR A 151 2.40 -9.55 -2.73
N SER A 152 1.65 -9.52 -1.64
CA SER A 152 1.86 -10.36 -0.46
C SER A 152 0.52 -10.82 0.10
N ALA A 153 0.53 -11.95 0.81
CA ALA A 153 -0.57 -12.38 1.66
C ALA A 153 -0.96 -11.29 2.67
N ALA A 154 0.02 -10.62 3.27
CA ALA A 154 -0.17 -9.61 4.31
C ALA A 154 -0.71 -8.25 3.78
N THR A 155 -0.78 -8.06 2.47
CA THR A 155 -1.24 -6.81 1.83
C THR A 155 -2.38 -7.06 0.85
N THR A 156 -2.07 -7.57 -0.35
CA THR A 156 -3.04 -7.78 -1.42
C THR A 156 -4.05 -8.85 -1.05
N ALA A 157 -3.61 -10.00 -0.52
CA ALA A 157 -4.55 -11.08 -0.22
C ALA A 157 -5.52 -10.73 0.91
N THR A 158 -5.10 -9.98 1.93
CA THR A 158 -6.01 -9.54 2.99
C THR A 158 -7.06 -8.54 2.47
N VAL A 159 -6.71 -7.68 1.51
CA VAL A 159 -7.70 -6.87 0.79
C VAL A 159 -8.72 -7.75 0.08
N CYS A 160 -8.26 -8.76 -0.66
CA CYS A 160 -9.14 -9.72 -1.32
C CYS A 160 -10.07 -10.42 -0.32
N ASP A 161 -9.53 -10.96 0.78
CA ASP A 161 -10.28 -11.67 1.81
C ASP A 161 -11.39 -10.78 2.40
N GLU A 162 -11.08 -9.51 2.69
CA GLU A 162 -12.05 -8.55 3.22
C GLU A 162 -13.14 -8.18 2.20
N VAL A 163 -12.77 -7.98 0.93
CA VAL A 163 -13.74 -7.78 -0.15
C VAL A 163 -14.67 -8.99 -0.27
N PHE A 164 -14.13 -10.21 -0.32
CA PHE A 164 -14.94 -11.42 -0.40
C PHE A 164 -15.83 -11.60 0.82
N ARG A 165 -15.34 -11.24 2.02
CA ARG A 165 -16.14 -11.26 3.26
C ARG A 165 -17.34 -10.31 3.17
N VAL A 166 -17.15 -9.11 2.63
CA VAL A 166 -18.24 -8.14 2.42
C VAL A 166 -19.23 -8.68 1.39
N LEU A 167 -18.75 -9.12 0.22
CA LEU A 167 -19.59 -9.65 -0.85
C LEU A 167 -20.39 -10.87 -0.41
N ALA A 168 -19.81 -11.78 0.39
CA ALA A 168 -20.49 -12.95 0.93
C ALA A 168 -21.71 -12.59 1.81
N SER A 169 -21.76 -11.38 2.38
CA SER A 169 -22.92 -10.89 3.13
C SER A 169 -24.04 -10.32 2.25
N MET A 170 -23.76 -10.03 0.97
CA MET A 170 -24.70 -9.42 0.03
C MET A 170 -25.52 -10.49 -0.72
N ARG A 171 -26.82 -10.22 -0.89
CA ARG A 171 -27.73 -11.09 -1.67
C ARG A 171 -27.47 -11.01 -3.17
N ALA A 172 -27.26 -9.80 -3.68
CA ALA A 172 -26.86 -9.53 -5.06
C ALA A 172 -25.45 -8.94 -5.01
N GLN A 173 -24.48 -9.69 -5.53
CA GLN A 173 -23.08 -9.27 -5.57
C GLN A 173 -22.79 -8.59 -6.91
N PRO A 174 -22.05 -7.47 -6.93
CA PRO A 174 -21.52 -6.94 -8.19
C PRO A 174 -20.53 -7.91 -8.82
N THR A 175 -20.36 -7.83 -10.14
CA THR A 175 -19.26 -8.51 -10.84
C THR A 175 -17.94 -7.94 -10.35
N LEU A 176 -17.02 -8.79 -9.89
CA LEU A 176 -15.76 -8.37 -9.30
C LEU A 176 -14.57 -8.57 -10.25
N ARG A 177 -13.68 -7.58 -10.30
CA ARG A 177 -12.28 -7.71 -10.73
C ARG A 177 -11.37 -7.20 -9.62
N ILE A 178 -10.19 -7.80 -9.50
CA ILE A 178 -9.12 -7.34 -8.62
C ILE A 178 -7.89 -7.19 -9.51
N THR A 179 -7.21 -6.04 -9.44
CA THR A 179 -6.03 -5.79 -10.27
C THR A 179 -4.90 -6.78 -9.96
N PRO A 180 -4.12 -7.20 -10.97
CA PRO A 180 -2.89 -7.95 -10.71
C PRO A 180 -1.85 -7.07 -9.99
N PRO A 181 -0.81 -7.66 -9.38
CA PRO A 181 0.35 -6.88 -8.95
C PRO A 181 1.04 -6.27 -10.18
N TYR A 182 1.72 -5.14 -9.98
CA TYR A 182 2.29 -4.30 -11.04
C TYR A 182 3.77 -3.95 -10.77
N TYR A 183 4.47 -4.82 -10.04
CA TYR A 183 5.86 -4.63 -9.58
C TYR A 183 6.90 -4.49 -10.70
N ASP A 184 6.64 -5.08 -11.87
CA ASP A 184 7.50 -5.02 -13.06
C ASP A 184 6.81 -4.32 -14.25
N ASP A 185 5.69 -3.64 -13.99
CA ASP A 185 4.98 -2.87 -15.00
C ASP A 185 5.89 -1.75 -15.54
N PRO A 186 6.10 -1.64 -16.88
CA PRO A 186 6.97 -0.64 -17.47
C PRO A 186 6.64 0.79 -17.06
N ASP A 187 5.35 1.14 -16.91
CA ASP A 187 4.92 2.48 -16.53
C ASP A 187 5.28 2.78 -15.07
N TYR A 188 5.16 1.79 -14.19
CA TYR A 188 5.57 1.91 -12.79
C TYR A 188 7.08 2.06 -12.64
N ILE A 189 7.87 1.25 -13.37
CA ILE A 189 9.33 1.34 -13.35
C ILE A 189 9.80 2.68 -13.94
N GLU A 190 9.15 3.17 -15.00
CA GLU A 190 9.42 4.48 -15.59
C GLU A 190 9.13 5.60 -14.58
N ALA A 191 7.94 5.60 -13.96
CA ALA A 191 7.55 6.62 -12.99
C ALA A 191 8.50 6.69 -11.79
N LEU A 192 8.93 5.53 -11.27
CA LEU A 192 9.94 5.47 -10.23
C LEU A 192 11.29 6.03 -10.70
N ALA A 193 11.77 5.61 -11.88
CA ALA A 193 13.06 6.08 -12.40
C ALA A 193 13.06 7.61 -12.61
N VAL A 194 11.98 8.16 -13.18
CA VAL A 194 11.79 9.60 -13.38
C VAL A 194 11.75 10.33 -12.03
N SER A 195 10.97 9.84 -11.06
CA SER A 195 10.88 10.43 -9.72
C SER A 195 12.23 10.45 -9.02
N ILE A 196 12.94 9.31 -9.02
CA ILE A 196 14.29 9.19 -8.44
C ILE A 196 15.24 10.17 -9.14
N SER A 197 15.32 10.17 -10.46
CA SER A 197 16.23 11.06 -11.20
C SER A 197 15.92 12.54 -10.96
N ALA A 198 14.65 12.93 -10.94
CA ALA A 198 14.24 14.31 -10.66
C ALA A 198 14.63 14.74 -9.24
N HIS A 199 14.38 13.89 -8.24
CA HIS A 199 14.77 14.15 -6.85
C HIS A 199 16.29 14.30 -6.74
N LEU A 200 17.05 13.37 -7.32
CA LEU A 200 18.51 13.39 -7.28
C LEU A 200 19.11 14.62 -7.97
N ALA A 201 18.52 15.07 -9.08
CA ALA A 201 18.97 16.27 -9.79
C ALA A 201 18.78 17.56 -8.98
N GLY A 202 17.81 17.57 -8.05
CA GLY A 202 17.54 18.70 -7.16
C GLY A 202 18.44 18.78 -5.93
N LEU A 203 19.28 17.77 -5.67
CA LEU A 203 20.13 17.73 -4.48
C LEU A 203 21.40 18.57 -4.63
N PRO A 204 21.89 19.20 -3.55
CA PRO A 204 23.20 19.87 -3.55
C PRO A 204 24.38 18.88 -3.51
N PHE A 205 24.11 17.57 -3.54
CA PHE A 205 25.10 16.51 -3.49
C PHE A 205 24.68 15.32 -4.36
N GLN A 206 25.64 14.52 -4.81
CA GLN A 206 25.34 13.25 -5.47
C GLN A 206 25.48 12.07 -4.50
N PRO A 207 24.43 11.26 -4.31
CA PRO A 207 24.54 10.01 -3.55
C PRO A 207 25.54 9.04 -4.17
N GLU A 208 26.30 8.37 -3.33
CA GLU A 208 27.23 7.31 -3.74
C GLU A 208 26.50 5.98 -3.93
N ARG A 209 25.38 5.80 -3.23
CA ARG A 209 24.48 4.65 -3.24
C ARG A 209 23.02 5.11 -3.18
N ILE A 210 22.17 4.36 -3.85
CA ILE A 210 20.71 4.40 -3.69
C ILE A 210 20.31 3.10 -3.01
N VAL A 211 19.41 3.17 -2.03
CA VAL A 211 18.86 2.00 -1.32
C VAL A 211 17.37 1.92 -1.62
N ALA A 212 16.95 0.86 -2.32
CA ALA A 212 15.55 0.46 -2.43
C ALA A 212 15.17 -0.37 -1.20
N SER A 213 14.45 0.26 -0.27
CA SER A 213 14.00 -0.35 0.98
C SER A 213 12.55 -0.82 0.83
N PHE A 214 12.31 -2.12 1.00
CA PHE A 214 10.99 -2.74 0.99
C PHE A 214 10.58 -3.13 2.42
N HIS A 215 9.29 -3.19 2.73
CA HIS A 215 8.89 -3.69 4.05
C HIS A 215 9.34 -5.15 4.21
N GLY A 216 9.93 -5.50 5.35
CA GLY A 216 10.37 -6.86 5.62
C GLY A 216 9.19 -7.81 5.83
N MET A 217 9.47 -9.11 5.74
CA MET A 217 8.51 -10.17 6.02
C MET A 217 9.23 -11.32 6.71
N PRO A 218 8.56 -12.11 7.58
CA PRO A 218 9.14 -13.35 8.09
C PRO A 218 9.53 -14.28 6.94
N GLN A 219 10.73 -14.87 7.01
CA GLN A 219 11.25 -15.78 5.99
C GLN A 219 10.29 -16.96 5.74
N GLN A 220 9.69 -17.48 6.82
CA GLN A 220 8.70 -18.55 6.76
C GLN A 220 7.49 -18.25 5.86
N TYR A 221 7.11 -16.98 5.66
CA TYR A 221 5.98 -16.64 4.77
C TYR A 221 6.38 -16.83 3.30
N VAL A 222 7.62 -16.47 2.96
CA VAL A 222 8.19 -16.76 1.62
C VAL A 222 8.32 -18.26 1.43
N ASP A 223 8.80 -18.99 2.44
CA ASP A 223 8.96 -20.45 2.37
C ASP A 223 7.61 -21.17 2.17
N LYS A 224 6.50 -20.55 2.61
CA LYS A 224 5.12 -21.01 2.38
C LYS A 224 4.53 -20.59 1.03
N GLY A 225 5.29 -19.87 0.20
CA GLY A 225 4.94 -19.54 -1.18
C GLY A 225 4.49 -18.10 -1.40
N ASP A 226 4.69 -17.18 -0.45
CA ASP A 226 4.45 -15.76 -0.69
C ASP A 226 5.45 -15.21 -1.74
N PRO A 227 4.98 -14.60 -2.86
CA PRO A 227 5.85 -14.16 -3.95
C PRO A 227 6.55 -12.83 -3.68
N TYR A 228 6.31 -12.18 -2.53
CA TYR A 228 6.75 -10.81 -2.28
C TYR A 228 8.26 -10.60 -2.51
N GLN A 229 9.11 -11.49 -1.98
CA GLN A 229 10.57 -11.35 -2.10
C GLN A 229 11.02 -11.32 -3.57
N VAL A 230 10.52 -12.25 -4.40
CA VAL A 230 10.91 -12.32 -5.81
C VAL A 230 10.40 -11.11 -6.60
N GLN A 231 9.24 -10.54 -6.21
CA GLN A 231 8.70 -9.34 -6.84
C GLN A 231 9.45 -8.06 -6.43
N CYS A 232 9.93 -7.97 -5.18
CA CYS A 232 10.84 -6.89 -4.74
C CYS A 232 12.17 -6.93 -5.52
N ILE A 233 12.72 -8.13 -5.73
CA ILE A 233 13.94 -8.34 -6.53
C ILE A 233 13.69 -7.90 -7.98
N ALA A 234 12.59 -8.36 -8.59
CA ALA A 234 12.21 -8.00 -9.95
C ALA A 234 12.04 -6.48 -10.13
N THR A 235 11.38 -5.81 -9.18
CA THR A 235 11.25 -4.33 -9.19
C THR A 235 12.63 -3.67 -9.21
N THR A 236 13.52 -4.11 -8.33
CA THR A 236 14.86 -3.53 -8.19
C THR A 236 15.72 -3.78 -9.42
N ASP A 237 15.64 -4.97 -10.01
CA ASP A 237 16.39 -5.31 -11.23
C ASP A 237 15.87 -4.56 -12.45
N ALA A 238 14.56 -4.36 -12.55
CA ALA A 238 13.96 -3.51 -13.59
C ALA A 238 14.41 -2.05 -13.45
N LEU A 239 14.44 -1.51 -12.23
CA LEU A 239 14.98 -0.17 -11.95
C LEU A 239 16.46 -0.06 -12.30
N ARG A 240 17.28 -1.03 -11.89
CA ARG A 240 18.71 -1.10 -12.24
C ARG A 240 18.89 -1.00 -13.75
N LYS A 241 18.16 -1.82 -14.50
CA LYS A 241 18.19 -1.81 -15.96
C LYS A 241 17.76 -0.46 -16.53
N ARG A 242 16.64 0.10 -16.05
CA ARG A 242 16.10 1.38 -16.54
C ARG A 242 17.02 2.56 -16.25
N MET A 243 17.72 2.55 -15.12
CA MET A 243 18.58 3.64 -14.69
C MET A 243 20.07 3.45 -15.04
N GLY A 244 20.43 2.30 -15.62
CA GLY A 244 21.83 1.95 -15.91
C GLY A 244 22.67 1.77 -14.65
N LEU A 245 22.08 1.26 -13.57
CA LEU A 245 22.74 1.05 -12.27
C LEU A 245 23.02 -0.43 -12.04
N ASP A 246 24.16 -0.74 -11.41
CA ASP A 246 24.48 -2.10 -10.96
C ASP A 246 24.02 -2.36 -9.52
N ALA A 247 24.21 -3.60 -9.06
CA ALA A 247 23.89 -4.01 -7.69
C ALA A 247 24.73 -3.32 -6.62
N GLY A 248 25.86 -2.73 -6.98
CA GLY A 248 26.67 -1.89 -6.10
C GLY A 248 26.15 -0.47 -5.99
N LYS A 249 25.35 0.03 -6.94
CA LYS A 249 24.80 1.40 -6.95
C LYS A 249 23.36 1.49 -6.48
N LEU A 250 22.50 0.54 -6.85
CA LEU A 250 21.14 0.40 -6.34
C LEU A 250 21.06 -0.86 -5.48
N LEU A 251 21.01 -0.69 -4.16
CA LEU A 251 20.93 -1.77 -3.17
C LEU A 251 19.46 -2.13 -2.92
N LEU A 252 19.20 -3.39 -2.61
CA LEU A 252 17.90 -3.87 -2.14
C LEU A 252 18.04 -4.19 -0.65
N THR A 253 17.14 -3.65 0.17
CA THR A 253 17.06 -3.95 1.61
C THR A 253 15.61 -4.13 2.07
N PHE A 254 15.45 -4.70 3.26
CA PHE A 254 14.16 -4.90 3.91
C PHE A 254 14.09 -4.21 5.29
N GLN A 255 13.07 -3.39 5.52
CA GLN A 255 12.86 -2.58 6.74
C GLN A 255 11.82 -3.20 7.69
N SER A 256 11.51 -2.52 8.79
CA SER A 256 10.32 -2.77 9.62
C SER A 256 10.19 -4.19 10.19
N ARG A 257 11.26 -4.69 10.80
CA ARG A 257 11.25 -6.01 11.46
C ARG A 257 10.44 -6.03 12.75
N PHE A 258 9.74 -7.13 12.99
CA PHE A 258 8.95 -7.31 14.21
C PHE A 258 9.11 -8.72 14.80
N GLY A 259 9.35 -8.80 16.11
CA GLY A 259 9.50 -10.07 16.82
C GLY A 259 10.92 -10.64 16.73
N THR A 260 11.04 -11.94 16.99
CA THR A 260 12.33 -12.66 17.10
C THR A 260 12.61 -13.59 15.94
N ASP A 261 11.66 -13.76 15.02
CA ASP A 261 11.79 -14.66 13.89
C ASP A 261 12.85 -14.15 12.90
N GLU A 262 13.28 -15.02 11.99
CA GLU A 262 14.10 -14.62 10.86
C GLU A 262 13.25 -13.90 9.81
N TRP A 263 13.74 -12.76 9.35
CA TRP A 263 13.08 -11.90 8.37
C TRP A 263 13.93 -11.80 7.11
N LEU A 264 13.31 -11.35 6.02
CA LEU A 264 14.02 -11.08 4.77
C LEU A 264 15.21 -10.14 4.98
N GLN A 265 16.33 -10.54 4.40
CA GLN A 265 17.61 -9.84 4.47
C GLN A 265 18.03 -9.36 3.07
N PRO A 266 18.86 -8.30 2.98
CA PRO A 266 19.54 -7.60 4.07
C PRO A 266 18.65 -6.57 4.77
N TYR A 267 18.87 -6.35 6.07
CA TYR A 267 18.08 -5.40 6.87
C TYR A 267 18.47 -3.95 6.59
N THR A 268 17.50 -3.06 6.39
CA THR A 268 17.74 -1.65 6.05
C THR A 268 18.55 -0.95 7.13
N ASP A 269 18.17 -1.06 8.39
CA ASP A 269 18.85 -0.44 9.53
C ASP A 269 20.33 -0.86 9.65
N LYS A 270 20.60 -2.16 9.49
CA LYS A 270 21.97 -2.70 9.49
C LYS A 270 22.76 -2.32 8.24
N THR A 271 22.09 -2.15 7.11
CA THR A 271 22.72 -1.68 5.89
C THR A 271 23.13 -0.21 6.01
N MET A 272 22.30 0.64 6.63
CA MET A 272 22.66 2.04 6.90
C MET A 272 23.92 2.14 7.77
N GLU A 273 23.94 1.40 8.88
CA GLU A 273 25.11 1.33 9.77
C GLU A 273 26.36 0.83 9.04
N LYS A 274 26.23 -0.25 8.27
CA LYS A 274 27.32 -0.87 7.52
C LYS A 274 27.91 0.08 6.47
N LEU A 275 27.07 0.68 5.63
CA LEU A 275 27.52 1.57 4.56
C LEU A 275 28.29 2.77 5.13
N ALA A 276 27.80 3.37 6.21
CA ALA A 276 28.48 4.48 6.87
C ALA A 276 29.87 4.07 7.39
N LYS A 277 29.97 2.90 8.05
CA LYS A 277 31.25 2.36 8.54
C LYS A 277 32.23 1.97 7.43
N GLU A 278 31.72 1.59 6.27
CA GLU A 278 32.50 1.32 5.05
C GLU A 278 32.95 2.60 4.32
N GLY A 279 32.60 3.78 4.85
CA GLY A 279 33.04 5.08 4.35
C GLY A 279 32.12 5.70 3.29
N VAL A 280 30.93 5.13 3.06
CA VAL A 280 29.90 5.77 2.24
C VAL A 280 29.37 6.97 3.00
N ARG A 281 29.46 8.17 2.41
CA ARG A 281 29.10 9.43 3.07
C ARG A 281 27.76 9.98 2.63
N ARG A 282 27.31 9.64 1.42
CA ARG A 282 26.11 10.23 0.81
C ARG A 282 25.20 9.15 0.25
N ILE A 283 23.95 9.07 0.73
CA ILE A 283 22.98 8.09 0.25
C ILE A 283 21.61 8.70 -0.05
N ALA A 284 20.88 8.03 -0.92
CA ALA A 284 19.45 8.24 -1.12
C ALA A 284 18.70 6.94 -0.83
N VAL A 285 17.52 7.04 -0.23
CA VAL A 285 16.66 5.89 0.05
C VAL A 285 15.30 6.08 -0.60
N VAL A 286 14.83 5.06 -1.32
CA VAL A 286 13.50 5.00 -1.94
C VAL A 286 12.76 3.79 -1.37
N THR A 287 11.43 3.85 -1.32
CA THR A 287 10.58 2.79 -0.79
C THR A 287 9.58 2.28 -1.84
N PRO A 288 10.03 1.50 -2.86
CA PRO A 288 9.17 1.13 -3.99
C PRO A 288 7.96 0.30 -3.56
N GLY A 289 8.03 -0.40 -2.43
CA GLY A 289 6.90 -1.17 -1.89
C GLY A 289 5.67 -0.37 -1.49
N PHE A 290 5.73 0.96 -1.51
CA PHE A 290 4.65 1.85 -1.08
C PHE A 290 4.26 2.79 -2.21
N SER A 291 2.95 2.87 -2.49
CA SER A 291 2.38 3.83 -3.44
C SER A 291 2.25 5.24 -2.86
N ALA A 292 2.17 5.34 -1.54
CA ALA A 292 1.92 6.57 -0.79
C ALA A 292 2.75 6.60 0.49
N ASP A 293 3.22 7.78 0.87
CA ASP A 293 3.98 7.99 2.08
C ASP A 293 3.15 7.69 3.34
N CYS A 294 3.79 7.01 4.29
CA CYS A 294 3.18 6.52 5.51
C CYS A 294 4.16 6.59 6.69
N LEU A 295 3.80 5.96 7.81
CA LEU A 295 4.64 5.92 9.00
C LEU A 295 6.00 5.28 8.70
N GLU A 296 5.97 4.16 7.98
CA GLU A 296 7.15 3.36 7.63
C GLU A 296 8.10 4.10 6.67
N THR A 297 7.62 5.10 5.92
CA THR A 297 8.46 5.88 5.02
C THR A 297 8.96 7.17 5.69
N LEU A 298 8.06 7.99 6.23
CA LEU A 298 8.40 9.32 6.74
C LEU A 298 9.01 9.32 8.14
N GLU A 299 8.70 8.32 8.97
CA GLU A 299 9.24 8.21 10.32
C GLU A 299 10.40 7.22 10.34
N GLU A 300 10.18 5.98 9.93
CA GLU A 300 11.21 4.95 10.00
C GLU A 300 12.36 5.20 9.01
N ILE A 301 12.08 5.49 7.73
CA ILE A 301 13.14 5.72 6.74
C ILE A 301 13.70 7.14 6.82
N ALA A 302 12.84 8.15 6.68
CA ALA A 302 13.29 9.53 6.55
C ALA A 302 13.88 10.10 7.86
N GLN A 303 13.53 9.54 9.03
CA GLN A 303 14.07 9.98 10.32
C GLN A 303 14.96 8.90 10.95
N GLU A 304 14.43 7.74 11.36
CA GLU A 304 15.21 6.77 12.15
C GLU A 304 16.43 6.25 11.37
N ASN A 305 16.27 5.84 10.11
CA ASN A 305 17.38 5.36 9.28
C ASN A 305 18.35 6.46 8.86
N ALA A 306 17.85 7.69 8.67
CA ALA A 306 18.70 8.86 8.44
C ALA A 306 19.62 9.11 9.63
N GLU A 307 19.09 9.01 10.86
CA GLU A 307 19.86 9.13 12.09
C GLU A 307 20.86 7.98 12.24
N ILE A 308 20.46 6.73 11.97
CA ILE A 308 21.39 5.57 12.02
C ILE A 308 22.58 5.80 11.08
N PHE A 309 22.33 6.23 9.84
CA PHE A 309 23.39 6.50 8.86
C PHE A 309 24.34 7.60 9.34
N LYS A 310 23.80 8.74 9.79
CA LYS A 310 24.59 9.88 10.26
C LYS A 310 25.42 9.57 11.52
N HIS A 311 24.83 8.89 12.49
CA HIS A 311 25.52 8.51 13.74
C HIS A 311 26.70 7.55 13.51
N ASN A 312 26.73 6.83 12.38
CA ASN A 312 27.78 5.88 12.05
C ASN A 312 28.81 6.40 11.04
N GLY A 313 28.83 7.72 10.78
CA GLY A 313 29.83 8.38 9.93
C GLY A 313 29.32 8.81 8.55
N GLY A 314 28.05 8.59 8.25
CA GLY A 314 27.40 9.17 7.07
C GLY A 314 27.24 10.69 7.21
N GLU A 315 27.26 11.41 6.09
CA GLU A 315 27.20 12.88 6.06
C GLU A 315 25.87 13.38 5.49
N GLN A 316 25.48 12.88 4.31
CA GLN A 316 24.28 13.30 3.60
C GLN A 316 23.32 12.14 3.41
N PHE A 317 22.07 12.36 3.79
CA PHE A 317 20.98 11.41 3.64
C PHE A 317 19.82 12.13 2.97
N THR A 318 19.17 11.47 2.02
CA THR A 318 17.88 11.93 1.52
C THR A 318 16.91 10.76 1.38
N PHE A 319 15.68 11.00 1.79
CA PHE A 319 14.55 10.13 1.46
C PHE A 319 13.93 10.66 0.17
N ILE A 320 13.69 9.76 -0.78
CA ILE A 320 12.96 10.02 -2.02
C ILE A 320 11.48 9.69 -1.72
N PRO A 321 10.57 10.67 -1.76
CA PRO A 321 9.14 10.43 -1.51
C PRO A 321 8.58 9.30 -2.36
N CYS A 322 7.55 8.63 -1.85
CA CYS A 322 6.76 7.72 -2.68
C CYS A 322 6.16 8.48 -3.88
N LEU A 323 5.68 7.74 -4.89
CA LEU A 323 5.03 8.37 -6.04
C LEU A 323 3.82 9.22 -5.63
N ASN A 324 3.18 8.89 -4.50
CA ASN A 324 2.10 9.65 -3.90
C ASN A 324 1.02 9.96 -4.94
N ASP A 325 0.48 11.18 -4.91
CA ASP A 325 -0.47 11.73 -5.85
C ASP A 325 0.22 12.65 -6.89
N SER A 326 1.52 12.46 -7.14
CA SER A 326 2.27 13.17 -8.19
C SER A 326 1.78 12.78 -9.58
N ASP A 327 2.04 13.60 -10.60
CA ASP A 327 1.61 13.30 -11.98
C ASP A 327 2.13 11.93 -12.48
N PRO A 328 3.42 11.57 -12.32
CA PRO A 328 3.88 10.22 -12.68
C PRO A 328 3.21 9.11 -11.86
N GLY A 329 2.95 9.33 -10.57
CA GLY A 329 2.26 8.37 -9.72
C GLY A 329 0.81 8.14 -10.14
N MET A 330 0.12 9.22 -10.49
CA MET A 330 -1.26 9.17 -10.98
C MET A 330 -1.33 8.53 -12.36
N ASP A 331 -0.33 8.73 -13.22
CA ASP A 331 -0.28 8.04 -14.52
C ASP A 331 -0.18 6.52 -14.36
N VAL A 332 0.60 6.01 -13.41
CA VAL A 332 0.65 4.57 -13.12
C VAL A 332 -0.73 4.04 -12.72
N ILE A 333 -1.39 4.70 -11.75
CA ILE A 333 -2.71 4.29 -11.26
C ILE A 333 -3.74 4.36 -12.40
N ARG A 334 -3.73 5.44 -13.19
CA ARG A 334 -4.64 5.63 -14.32
C ARG A 334 -4.46 4.55 -15.37
N GLN A 335 -3.22 4.25 -15.78
CA GLN A 335 -2.94 3.23 -16.78
C GLN A 335 -3.35 1.83 -16.31
N LEU A 336 -3.04 1.48 -15.05
CA LEU A 336 -3.48 0.24 -14.44
C LEU A 336 -5.01 0.14 -14.43
N VAL A 337 -5.70 1.18 -13.96
CA VAL A 337 -7.17 1.19 -13.88
C VAL A 337 -7.80 1.08 -15.26
N LEU A 338 -7.38 1.88 -16.24
CA LEU A 338 -7.94 1.85 -17.59
C LEU A 338 -7.69 0.49 -18.27
N ARG A 339 -6.54 -0.13 -18.04
CA ARG A 339 -6.24 -1.49 -18.54
C ARG A 339 -7.19 -2.51 -17.94
N GLU A 340 -7.38 -2.51 -16.62
CA GLU A 340 -8.22 -3.50 -15.94
C GLU A 340 -9.73 -3.22 -16.07
N LEU A 341 -10.10 -2.02 -16.50
CA LEU A 341 -11.47 -1.65 -16.89
C LEU A 341 -11.84 -2.09 -18.31
N GLN A 342 -10.90 -2.55 -19.14
CA GLN A 342 -11.22 -2.94 -20.52
C GLN A 342 -12.37 -3.95 -20.60
N GLY A 343 -13.31 -3.67 -21.51
CA GLY A 343 -14.57 -4.42 -21.66
C GLY A 343 -15.69 -4.03 -20.67
N TRP A 344 -15.44 -3.11 -19.74
CA TRP A 344 -16.46 -2.44 -18.91
C TRP A 344 -16.64 -0.96 -19.28
N ILE A 345 -15.70 -0.37 -20.03
CA ILE A 345 -15.71 1.02 -20.52
C ILE A 345 -15.66 1.09 -22.03
#